data_AF-D1AH79-F1
#
_entry.id   AF-D1AH79-F1
#
_cell.length_a   1.000
_cell.length_b   1.000
_cell.length_c   1.000
_cell.angle_alpha   90.00
_cell.angle_beta   90.00
_cell.angle_gamma   90.00
#
_symmetry.space_group_name_H-M   'P 1'
#
loop_
_entity.id
_entity.type
_entity.pdbx_description
1 polymer ?
#
loop_
_entity_poly.entity_id
_entity_poly.type
_entity_poly.pdbx_seq_one_letter_code
_entity_poly.pdbx_strand_id
1 'polypeptide(L)'
;MKKFASEAEMQEKFNEFLHDTLLQEEDIYLENELKGLVGIPDVVVYEKRNIYVNYVLSIELKLKNWQRALVQAYKYSSFSNMTFAIMDEATMAPALKNIIEFEHANVGLASFNIYKELKIYFVPEEKAPFSKRLMYRFLEMMTNKSIEKKLYSNCSKLIYPTIRNIYENTEL
;
A
#
# COMPACT_ATOMS: atom_id res chain seq x y z
N MET A 1 -18.24 8.36 15.98
CA MET A 1 -16.92 7.74 15.83
C MET A 1 -15.83 8.74 16.14
N LYS A 2 -14.76 8.34 16.82
CA LYS A 2 -13.61 9.21 17.09
C LYS A 2 -12.74 9.27 15.84
N LYS A 3 -12.36 10.47 15.43
CA LYS A 3 -11.55 10.76 14.24
C LYS A 3 -10.10 11.03 14.64
N PHE A 4 -9.19 10.87 13.70
CA PHE A 4 -7.84 11.40 13.87
C PHE A 4 -7.87 12.93 13.84
N ALA A 5 -6.95 13.56 14.57
CA ALA A 5 -6.77 15.01 14.58
C ALA A 5 -6.01 15.50 13.33
N SER A 6 -5.10 14.68 12.79
CA SER A 6 -4.26 15.03 11.64
C SER A 6 -3.85 13.80 10.81
N GLU A 7 -3.43 14.01 9.56
CA GLU A 7 -2.84 12.94 8.73
C GLU A 7 -1.54 12.40 9.35
N ALA A 8 -0.75 13.25 10.03
CA ALA A 8 0.46 12.82 10.73
C ALA A 8 0.16 11.85 11.89
N GLU A 9 -0.89 12.11 12.69
CA GLU A 9 -1.32 11.18 13.75
C GLU A 9 -1.80 9.85 13.17
N MET A 10 -2.54 9.90 12.05
CA MET A 10 -2.99 8.70 11.36
C MET A 10 -1.78 7.89 10.84
N GLN A 11 -0.80 8.55 10.24
CA GLN A 11 0.44 7.95 9.75
C GLN A 11 1.23 7.27 10.87
N GLU A 12 1.43 7.95 11.99
CA GLU A 12 2.13 7.41 13.16
C GLU A 12 1.47 6.12 13.64
N LYS A 13 0.15 6.16 13.88
CA LYS A 13 -0.60 4.99 14.34
C LYS A 13 -0.66 3.85 13.32
N PHE A 14 -0.73 4.19 12.04
CA PHE A 14 -0.74 3.19 10.98
C PHE A 14 0.62 2.51 10.85
N ASN A 15 1.72 3.25 10.99
CA ASN A 15 3.06 2.67 11.05
C ASN A 15 3.22 1.73 12.24
N GLU A 16 2.76 2.13 13.44
CA GLU A 16 2.76 1.21 14.58
C GLU A 16 1.98 -0.08 14.28
N PHE A 17 0.79 0.03 13.68
CA PHE A 17 0.00 -1.14 13.26
C PHE A 17 0.78 -2.04 12.29
N LEU A 18 1.44 -1.47 11.27
CA LEU A 18 2.24 -2.24 10.32
C LEU A 18 3.46 -2.89 10.99
N HIS A 19 4.12 -2.19 11.92
CA HIS A 19 5.21 -2.75 12.72
C HIS A 19 4.73 -3.95 13.55
N ASP A 20 3.61 -3.80 14.25
CA ASP A 20 3.02 -4.85 15.10
C ASP A 20 2.58 -6.07 14.28
N THR A 21 2.17 -5.86 13.01
CA THR A 21 1.54 -6.90 12.19
C THR A 21 2.48 -7.56 11.17
N LEU A 22 3.41 -6.81 10.57
CA LEU A 22 4.18 -7.25 9.39
C LEU A 22 5.66 -7.48 9.66
N LEU A 23 6.30 -6.69 10.52
CA LEU A 23 7.76 -6.75 10.69
C LEU A 23 8.26 -7.93 11.55
N GLN A 24 7.39 -8.89 11.84
CA GLN A 24 7.82 -10.20 12.35
C GLN A 24 8.39 -11.09 11.22
N GLU A 25 8.15 -10.74 9.95
CA GLU A 25 8.59 -11.49 8.77
C GLU A 25 9.93 -10.95 8.23
N GLU A 26 10.94 -11.82 8.08
CA GLU A 26 12.33 -11.42 7.72
C GLU A 26 12.48 -10.77 6.33
N ASP A 27 11.56 -11.07 5.40
CA ASP A 27 11.64 -10.64 4.00
C ASP A 27 10.78 -9.39 3.71
N ILE A 28 10.11 -8.81 4.72
CA ILE A 28 9.20 -7.66 4.56
C ILE A 28 9.89 -6.36 4.99
N TYR A 29 9.81 -5.37 4.12
CA TYR A 29 10.41 -4.05 4.31
C TYR A 29 9.35 -2.96 4.18
N LEU A 30 9.56 -1.86 4.90
CA LEU A 30 8.67 -0.70 4.94
C LEU A 30 9.47 0.59 4.71
N GLU A 31 9.01 1.41 3.78
CA GLU A 31 9.55 2.74 3.49
C GLU A 31 8.45 3.78 3.62
N ASN A 32 8.70 4.82 4.41
CA ASN A 32 7.80 5.96 4.55
C ASN A 32 8.20 7.06 3.57
N GLU A 33 7.22 7.78 3.03
CA GLU A 33 7.46 9.00 2.23
C GLU A 33 8.47 8.77 1.08
N LEU A 34 8.30 7.67 0.32
CA LEU A 34 9.28 7.26 -0.68
C LEU A 34 9.39 8.27 -1.83
N LYS A 35 10.48 9.05 -1.83
CA LYS A 35 10.78 10.07 -2.85
C LYS A 35 11.50 9.48 -4.06
N GLY A 36 11.42 10.19 -5.18
CA GLY A 36 12.17 9.85 -6.40
C GLY A 36 11.41 8.98 -7.39
N LEU A 37 10.13 8.71 -7.17
CA LEU A 37 9.25 8.05 -8.14
C LEU A 37 8.16 9.02 -8.62
N VAL A 38 7.01 8.51 -9.06
CA VAL A 38 5.85 9.35 -9.39
C VAL A 38 5.02 9.59 -8.14
N GLY A 39 4.97 10.85 -7.71
CA GLY A 39 4.38 11.21 -6.41
C GLY A 39 5.25 10.74 -5.24
N ILE A 40 4.67 10.78 -4.04
CA ILE A 40 5.31 10.35 -2.78
C ILE A 40 4.22 9.57 -2.02
N PRO A 41 4.26 8.24 -2.03
CA PRO A 41 3.35 7.44 -1.20
C PRO A 41 3.68 7.65 0.27
N ASP A 42 2.65 7.66 1.11
CA ASP A 42 2.82 7.76 2.55
C ASP A 42 3.57 6.52 3.10
N VAL A 43 3.20 5.31 2.61
CA VAL A 43 3.89 4.06 2.95
C VAL A 43 4.08 3.18 1.70
N VAL A 44 5.23 2.54 1.60
CA VAL A 44 5.48 1.43 0.67
C VAL A 44 5.94 0.22 1.46
N VAL A 45 5.25 -0.91 1.27
CA VAL A 45 5.62 -2.21 1.82
C VAL A 45 6.08 -3.10 0.68
N TYR A 46 7.20 -3.79 0.83
CA TYR A 46 7.69 -4.68 -0.22
C TYR A 46 8.37 -5.91 0.34
N GLU A 47 8.28 -7.00 -0.41
CA GLU A 47 8.94 -8.26 -0.10
C GLU A 47 10.21 -8.32 -0.92
N LYS A 48 11.32 -8.54 -0.22
CA LYS A 48 12.63 -8.65 -0.84
C LYS A 48 13.39 -9.83 -0.27
N ARG A 49 13.84 -10.70 -1.18
CA ARG A 49 14.70 -11.84 -0.89
C ARG A 49 16.04 -11.64 -1.60
N ASN A 50 17.08 -11.41 -0.81
CA ASN A 50 18.42 -11.08 -1.33
C ASN A 50 18.38 -9.80 -2.20
N ILE A 51 18.50 -9.93 -3.53
CA ILE A 51 18.45 -8.82 -4.48
C ILE A 51 17.16 -8.78 -5.30
N TYR A 52 16.23 -9.71 -5.06
CA TYR A 52 14.96 -9.80 -5.78
C TYR A 52 13.87 -9.16 -4.95
N VAL A 53 13.14 -8.22 -5.54
CA VAL A 53 11.86 -7.76 -5.00
C VAL A 53 10.76 -8.53 -5.71
N ASN A 54 9.93 -9.20 -4.92
CA ASN A 54 8.87 -10.07 -5.44
C ASN A 54 7.53 -9.35 -5.50
N TYR A 55 7.30 -8.41 -4.59
CA TYR A 55 6.02 -7.75 -4.46
C TYR A 55 6.17 -6.36 -3.84
N VAL A 56 5.36 -5.42 -4.29
CA VAL A 56 5.32 -4.04 -3.82
C VAL A 56 3.87 -3.60 -3.62
N LEU A 57 3.56 -3.12 -2.43
CA LEU A 57 2.31 -2.47 -2.08
C LEU A 57 2.59 -1.00 -1.76
N SER A 58 1.85 -0.07 -2.39
CA SER A 58 1.84 1.34 -1.96
C SER A 58 0.53 1.71 -1.29
N ILE A 59 0.64 2.55 -0.25
CA ILE A 59 -0.49 2.97 0.56
C ILE A 59 -0.50 4.50 0.61
N GLU A 60 -1.67 5.07 0.39
CA GLU A 60 -1.96 6.49 0.60
C GLU A 60 -2.99 6.63 1.73
N LEU A 61 -2.67 7.40 2.76
CA LEU A 61 -3.54 7.73 3.88
C LEU A 61 -4.20 9.09 3.66
N LYS A 62 -5.51 9.20 3.89
CA LYS A 62 -6.23 10.49 3.83
C LYS A 62 -7.30 10.60 4.91
N LEU A 63 -7.42 11.78 5.52
CA LEU A 63 -8.48 12.00 6.50
C LEU A 63 -9.87 12.19 5.91
N LYS A 64 -10.04 12.60 4.64
CA LYS A 64 -11.37 12.93 4.05
C LYS A 64 -11.43 12.86 2.53
N ASN A 65 -10.43 13.44 1.85
CA ASN A 65 -10.47 13.69 0.40
C ASN A 65 -10.15 12.42 -0.40
N TRP A 66 -11.13 11.53 -0.50
CA TRP A 66 -10.99 10.23 -1.14
C TRP A 66 -10.66 10.33 -2.64
N GLN A 67 -11.11 11.39 -3.34
CA GLN A 67 -10.77 11.57 -4.75
C GLN A 67 -9.27 11.78 -4.94
N ARG A 68 -8.65 12.57 -4.06
CA ARG A 68 -7.19 12.73 -4.06
C ARG A 68 -6.49 11.42 -3.70
N ALA A 69 -6.97 10.71 -2.68
CA ALA A 69 -6.43 9.41 -2.30
C ALA A 69 -6.41 8.44 -3.48
N LEU A 70 -7.55 8.32 -4.19
CA LEU A 70 -7.70 7.49 -5.39
C LEU A 70 -6.71 7.87 -6.48
N VAL A 71 -6.63 9.16 -6.83
CA VAL A 71 -5.72 9.64 -7.89
C VAL A 71 -4.25 9.40 -7.52
N GLN A 72 -3.88 9.59 -6.26
CA GLN A 72 -2.52 9.35 -5.78
C GLN A 72 -2.18 7.85 -5.78
N ALA A 73 -3.02 7.03 -5.16
CA ALA A 73 -2.85 5.58 -5.14
C ALA A 73 -2.84 4.97 -6.55
N TYR A 74 -3.65 5.48 -7.47
CA TYR A 74 -3.62 5.06 -8.87
C TYR A 74 -2.26 5.34 -9.52
N LYS A 75 -1.62 6.50 -9.28
CA LYS A 75 -0.28 6.79 -9.81
C LYS A 75 0.77 5.80 -9.31
N TYR A 76 0.63 5.30 -8.09
CA TYR A 76 1.60 4.37 -7.50
C TYR A 76 1.53 2.96 -8.13
N SER A 77 0.46 2.60 -8.83
CA SER A 77 0.40 1.37 -9.64
C SER A 77 1.45 1.34 -10.77
N SER A 78 2.17 2.44 -10.97
CA SER A 78 3.29 2.55 -11.91
C SER A 78 4.50 1.72 -11.53
N PHE A 79 4.72 1.50 -10.24
CA PHE A 79 5.84 0.75 -9.69
C PHE A 79 5.39 -0.33 -8.68
N SER A 80 4.10 -0.37 -8.33
CA SER A 80 3.54 -1.28 -7.32
C SER A 80 2.63 -2.34 -7.92
N ASN A 81 2.60 -3.52 -7.29
CA ASN A 81 1.74 -4.64 -7.65
C ASN A 81 0.28 -4.41 -7.22
N MET A 82 0.12 -3.74 -6.08
CA MET A 82 -1.15 -3.28 -5.56
C MET A 82 -0.99 -1.90 -4.94
N THR A 83 -2.10 -1.17 -4.88
CA THR A 83 -2.16 0.10 -4.18
C THR A 83 -3.44 0.21 -3.36
N PHE A 84 -3.36 0.88 -2.22
CA PHE A 84 -4.51 1.14 -1.36
C PHE A 84 -4.63 2.62 -1.06
N ALA A 85 -5.87 3.11 -1.09
CA ALA A 85 -6.28 4.33 -0.44
C ALA A 85 -6.92 3.96 0.90
N ILE A 86 -6.36 4.45 1.99
CA ILE A 86 -6.86 4.20 3.35
C ILE A 86 -7.37 5.51 3.93
N MET A 87 -8.64 5.51 4.28
CA MET A 87 -9.32 6.70 4.80
C MET A 87 -9.45 6.64 6.33
N ASP A 88 -9.54 7.78 7.00
CA ASP A 88 -10.09 7.82 8.37
C ASP A 88 -11.51 7.25 8.33
N GLU A 89 -11.76 6.20 9.10
CA GLU A 89 -13.05 5.51 9.16
C GLU A 89 -14.21 6.47 9.49
N ALA A 90 -13.99 7.51 10.28
CA ALA A 90 -15.01 8.53 10.59
C ALA A 90 -15.48 9.33 9.37
N THR A 91 -14.77 9.23 8.23
CA THR A 91 -14.99 10.02 7.01
C THR A 91 -15.16 9.16 5.76
N MET A 92 -15.29 7.85 5.96
CA MET A 92 -15.28 6.83 4.91
C MET A 92 -16.53 6.88 4.00
N ALA A 93 -17.65 7.41 4.50
CA ALA A 93 -18.95 7.33 3.84
C ALA A 93 -18.97 7.83 2.37
N PRO A 94 -18.35 8.98 2.00
CA PRO A 94 -18.31 9.42 0.61
C PRO A 94 -17.50 8.48 -0.30
N ALA A 95 -16.44 7.85 0.20
CA ALA A 95 -15.65 6.90 -0.57
C ALA A 95 -16.43 5.61 -0.84
N LEU A 96 -17.15 5.09 0.17
CA LEU A 96 -18.02 3.90 0.00
C LEU A 96 -19.13 4.13 -1.01
N LYS A 97 -19.74 5.32 -1.00
CA LYS A 97 -20.78 5.68 -1.98
C LYS A 97 -20.24 5.66 -3.42
N ASN A 98 -18.92 5.81 -3.60
CA ASN A 98 -18.24 5.83 -4.89
C ASN A 98 -17.22 4.69 -5.03
N ILE A 99 -17.46 3.55 -4.38
CA ILE A 99 -16.55 2.39 -4.40
C ILE A 99 -16.24 1.90 -5.83
N ILE A 100 -17.19 2.05 -6.75
CA ILE A 100 -17.04 1.71 -8.18
C ILE A 100 -15.85 2.45 -8.82
N GLU A 101 -15.52 3.68 -8.38
CA GLU A 101 -14.36 4.42 -8.89
C GLU A 101 -13.03 3.75 -8.50
N PHE A 102 -12.99 3.13 -7.32
CA PHE A 102 -11.85 2.36 -6.84
C PHE A 102 -11.69 1.04 -7.60
N GLU A 103 -12.82 0.37 -7.85
CA GLU A 103 -12.88 -0.85 -8.68
C GLU A 103 -12.36 -0.58 -10.09
N HIS A 104 -12.88 0.45 -10.77
CA HIS A 104 -12.45 0.83 -12.12
C HIS A 104 -10.96 1.19 -12.19
N ALA A 105 -10.42 1.84 -11.15
CA ALA A 105 -9.01 2.18 -11.07
C ALA A 105 -8.11 1.01 -10.61
N ASN A 106 -8.69 -0.11 -10.18
CA ASN A 106 -8.01 -1.21 -9.51
C ASN A 106 -7.15 -0.73 -8.31
N VAL A 107 -7.72 0.16 -7.50
CA VAL A 107 -7.10 0.70 -6.27
C VAL A 107 -7.89 0.19 -5.08
N GLY A 108 -7.23 -0.45 -4.13
CA GLY A 108 -7.85 -0.94 -2.91
C GLY A 108 -8.42 0.19 -2.06
N LEU A 109 -9.52 -0.11 -1.37
CA LEU A 109 -10.19 0.83 -0.50
C LEU A 109 -10.33 0.25 0.90
N ALA A 110 -9.79 0.95 1.89
CA ALA A 110 -9.89 0.58 3.29
C ALA A 110 -10.15 1.82 4.17
N SER A 111 -10.57 1.56 5.40
CA SER A 111 -10.59 2.54 6.46
C SER A 111 -9.73 2.11 7.63
N PHE A 112 -9.11 3.07 8.29
CA PHE A 112 -8.35 2.86 9.51
C PHE A 112 -8.85 3.80 10.59
N ASN A 113 -8.82 3.36 11.85
CA ASN A 113 -9.31 4.15 12.98
C ASN A 113 -8.27 4.27 14.10
N ILE A 114 -8.59 5.13 15.08
CA ILE A 114 -7.68 5.46 16.19
C ILE A 114 -7.34 4.27 17.11
N TYR A 115 -8.11 3.19 17.03
CA TYR A 115 -7.93 1.95 17.78
C TYR A 115 -7.03 0.95 17.05
N LYS A 116 -6.42 1.38 15.93
CA LYS A 116 -5.61 0.56 15.03
C LYS A 116 -6.39 -0.53 14.29
N GLU A 117 -7.70 -0.34 14.13
CA GLU A 117 -8.53 -1.28 13.37
C GLU A 117 -8.50 -0.89 11.89
N LEU A 118 -8.06 -1.83 11.05
CA LEU A 118 -8.09 -1.70 9.60
C LEU A 118 -9.29 -2.50 9.05
N LYS A 119 -10.16 -1.84 8.29
CA LYS A 119 -11.31 -2.46 7.63
C LYS A 119 -11.22 -2.26 6.14
N ILE A 120 -11.30 -3.36 5.39
CA ILE A 120 -11.08 -3.36 3.96
C ILE A 120 -12.42 -3.54 3.27
N TYR A 121 -12.71 -2.68 2.28
CA TYR A 121 -13.99 -2.67 1.56
C TYR A 121 -13.85 -3.15 0.13
N PHE A 122 -12.68 -2.92 -0.48
CA PHE A 122 -12.35 -3.43 -1.80
C PHE A 122 -10.87 -3.83 -1.84
N VAL A 123 -10.61 -5.04 -2.33
CA VAL A 123 -9.27 -5.58 -2.57
C VAL A 123 -9.03 -5.53 -4.08
N PRO A 124 -7.96 -4.85 -4.55
CA PRO A 124 -7.67 -4.77 -5.97
C PRO A 124 -7.10 -6.10 -6.48
N GLU A 125 -7.22 -6.33 -7.78
CA GLU A 125 -6.51 -7.43 -8.43
C GLU A 125 -5.01 -7.16 -8.41
N GLU A 126 -4.21 -8.20 -8.18
CA GLU A 126 -2.76 -8.11 -8.31
C GLU A 126 -2.39 -7.88 -9.79
N LYS A 127 -1.62 -6.82 -10.07
CA LYS A 127 -1.16 -6.53 -11.44
C LYS A 127 0.35 -6.29 -11.45
N ALA A 128 0.99 -6.59 -12.58
CA ALA A 128 2.35 -6.11 -12.78
C ALA A 128 2.34 -4.57 -12.84
N PRO A 129 3.38 -3.90 -12.32
CA PRO A 129 3.46 -2.44 -12.38
C PRO A 129 3.32 -1.91 -13.81
N PHE A 130 2.50 -0.88 -14.02
CA PHE A 130 2.20 -0.44 -15.39
C PHE A 130 3.41 0.16 -16.11
N SER A 131 4.42 0.64 -15.38
CA SER A 131 5.62 1.24 -15.95
C SER A 131 6.87 0.44 -15.58
N LYS A 132 7.36 -0.37 -16.53
CA LYS A 132 8.64 -1.08 -16.37
C LYS A 132 9.79 -0.14 -15.96
N ARG A 133 9.82 1.09 -16.47
CA ARG A 133 10.83 2.09 -16.12
C ARG A 133 10.78 2.47 -14.64
N LEU A 134 9.60 2.79 -14.12
CA LEU A 134 9.45 3.20 -12.72
C LEU A 134 9.62 2.02 -11.77
N MET A 135 9.16 0.83 -12.17
CA MET A 135 9.48 -0.42 -11.49
C MET A 135 10.99 -0.64 -11.38
N TYR A 136 11.75 -0.56 -12.48
CA TYR A 136 13.22 -0.73 -12.43
C TYR A 136 13.89 0.32 -11.55
N ARG A 137 13.43 1.57 -11.60
CA ARG A 137 13.94 2.62 -10.71
C ARG A 137 13.66 2.31 -9.23
N PHE A 138 12.46 1.83 -8.91
CA PHE A 138 12.13 1.37 -7.56
C PHE A 138 13.09 0.25 -7.12
N LEU A 139 13.29 -0.76 -7.98
CA LEU A 139 14.19 -1.86 -7.66
C LEU A 139 15.64 -1.39 -7.44
N GLU A 140 16.15 -0.46 -8.25
CA GLU A 140 17.50 0.11 -8.09
C GLU A 140 17.64 0.78 -6.71
N MET A 141 16.63 1.54 -6.31
CA MET A 141 16.57 2.19 -4.99
C MET A 141 16.57 1.15 -3.86
N MET A 142 15.81 0.06 -3.98
CA MET A 142 15.68 -0.95 -2.92
C MET A 142 16.85 -1.93 -2.86
N THR A 143 17.61 -2.09 -3.94
CA THR A 143 18.70 -3.07 -4.01
C THR A 143 20.10 -2.45 -3.92
N ASN A 144 20.21 -1.11 -4.02
CA ASN A 144 21.48 -0.37 -4.06
C ASN A 144 22.45 -0.91 -5.13
N LYS A 145 21.93 -1.45 -6.23
CA LYS A 145 22.71 -2.00 -7.36
C LYS A 145 22.13 -1.47 -8.67
N SER A 146 23.00 -1.22 -9.65
CA SER A 146 22.56 -1.02 -11.03
C SER A 146 21.97 -2.32 -11.56
N ILE A 147 20.69 -2.30 -11.93
CA ILE A 147 19.94 -3.52 -12.19
C ILE A 147 20.12 -3.98 -13.63
N GLU A 148 20.72 -5.16 -13.80
CA GLU A 148 20.48 -5.96 -15.00
C GLU A 148 19.05 -6.53 -14.93
N LYS A 149 18.32 -6.52 -16.06
CA LYS A 149 16.88 -6.82 -16.24
C LYS A 149 16.30 -8.11 -15.61
N LYS A 150 17.09 -8.92 -14.89
CA LYS A 150 16.74 -10.23 -14.31
C LYS A 150 16.26 -10.23 -12.85
N LEU A 151 16.14 -9.07 -12.18
CA LEU A 151 15.85 -9.00 -10.73
C LEU A 151 14.37 -8.94 -10.32
N TYR A 152 13.44 -8.90 -11.28
CA TYR A 152 12.02 -9.10 -10.99
C TYR A 152 11.72 -10.58 -11.23
N SER A 153 11.54 -11.36 -10.17
CA SER A 153 11.12 -12.75 -10.28
C SER A 153 9.59 -12.79 -10.37
N ASN A 154 9.02 -13.69 -11.19
CA ASN A 154 7.57 -13.92 -11.26
C ASN A 154 7.01 -14.60 -9.98
N CYS A 155 7.63 -14.41 -8.82
CA CYS A 155 7.22 -15.03 -7.58
C CYS A 155 6.17 -14.17 -6.90
N SER A 156 4.91 -14.47 -7.19
CA SER A 156 3.84 -14.26 -6.20
C SER A 156 4.09 -15.18 -5.00
N LYS A 157 3.75 -14.70 -3.78
CA LYS A 157 3.21 -15.47 -2.62
C LYS A 157 3.87 -15.34 -1.23
N LEU A 158 4.42 -14.20 -0.80
CA LEU A 158 4.54 -13.95 0.67
C LEU A 158 3.81 -12.71 1.18
N ILE A 159 3.88 -11.56 0.48
CA ILE A 159 3.02 -10.42 0.88
C ILE A 159 1.55 -10.83 0.84
N TYR A 160 1.18 -11.66 -0.14
CA TYR A 160 -0.19 -12.12 -0.26
C TYR A 160 -0.63 -12.85 1.01
N PRO A 161 0.02 -13.90 1.55
CA PRO A 161 -0.31 -14.47 2.87
C PRO A 161 -0.32 -13.50 4.06
N THR A 162 0.59 -12.52 4.17
CA THR A 162 0.64 -11.64 5.36
C THR A 162 -0.41 -10.54 5.29
N ILE A 163 -0.61 -9.93 4.11
CA ILE A 163 -1.73 -9.01 3.88
C ILE A 163 -3.05 -9.77 3.81
N ARG A 164 -3.05 -11.04 3.40
CA ARG A 164 -4.19 -11.97 3.51
C ARG A 164 -4.48 -12.41 4.91
N ASN A 165 -3.50 -12.56 5.78
CA ASN A 165 -3.74 -12.71 7.20
C ASN A 165 -4.35 -11.41 7.77
N ILE A 166 -3.98 -10.23 7.27
CA ILE A 166 -4.72 -8.99 7.58
C ILE A 166 -6.15 -9.04 7.00
N TYR A 167 -6.36 -9.52 5.76
CA TYR A 167 -7.69 -9.69 5.14
C TYR A 167 -8.56 -10.70 5.89
N GLU A 168 -8.00 -11.83 6.34
CA GLU A 168 -8.71 -12.99 6.89
C GLU A 168 -8.88 -12.90 8.41
N ASN A 169 -8.06 -12.14 9.14
CA ASN A 169 -8.22 -11.90 10.58
C ASN A 169 -9.03 -10.63 10.91
N THR A 170 -9.54 -9.90 9.92
CA THR A 170 -10.44 -8.73 10.10
C THR A 170 -11.91 -9.06 9.84
N GLU A 171 -12.25 -10.32 9.57
CA GLU A 171 -13.62 -10.85 9.66
C GLU A 171 -13.89 -11.41 11.08
N LEU A 172 -14.32 -10.53 12.00
CA LEU A 172 -15.08 -10.87 13.21
C LEU A 172 -16.18 -9.82 13.45
#